data_AF-A0A2P5BVM5-F1
#
_entry.id   AF-A0A2P5BVM5-F1
#
_cell.length_a   1.000
_cell.length_b   1.000
_cell.length_c   1.000
_cell.angle_alpha   90.00
_cell.angle_beta   90.00
_cell.angle_gamma   90.00
#
_symmetry.space_group_name_H-M   'P 1'
#
loop_
_entity.id
_entity.type
_entity.pdbx_description
1 polymer ?
#
loop_
_entity_poly.entity_id
_entity_poly.type
_entity_poly.pdbx_seq_one_letter_code
_entity_poly.pdbx_strand_id
1 'polypeptide(L)' 'MTPYVSKNPRAAYFNYRDLQIGTNNKKGTTSYAQASIWGTKYFDNNFKRLVHVKTVVDPTNFFTNEQGIPPLRSKPVG' A
#
# COMPACT_ATOMS: atom_id res chain seq x y z
N MET A 1 12.26 20.20 7.99
CA MET A 1 13.07 19.07 7.46
C MET A 1 13.91 18.52 8.60
N THR A 2 13.75 17.23 8.96
CA THR A 2 14.52 16.60 10.04
C THR A 2 15.80 15.98 9.47
N PRO A 3 17.00 16.41 9.91
CA PRO A 3 18.25 16.09 9.21
C PRO A 3 18.81 14.67 9.39
N TYR A 4 18.22 13.79 10.20
CA TYR A 4 18.82 12.50 10.58
C TYR A 4 17.92 11.27 10.43
N VAL A 5 16.99 11.30 9.46
CA VAL A 5 16.08 10.17 9.18
C VAL A 5 16.48 9.42 7.92
N SER A 6 15.98 8.18 7.78
CA SER A 6 16.12 7.39 6.56
C SER A 6 15.62 8.13 5.33
N LYS A 7 16.24 7.85 4.18
CA LYS A 7 15.92 8.44 2.88
C LYS A 7 15.96 7.35 1.81
N ASN A 8 15.11 7.49 0.79
CA ASN A 8 15.03 6.61 -0.39
C ASN A 8 14.77 5.11 -0.10
N PRO A 9 13.63 4.74 0.52
CA PRO A 9 12.54 5.58 0.98
C PRO A 9 12.77 6.13 2.39
N ARG A 10 12.04 7.21 2.75
CA ARG A 10 11.90 7.59 4.16
C ARG A 10 11.00 6.55 4.82
N ALA A 11 11.63 5.60 5.52
CA ALA A 11 10.96 4.48 6.15
C ALA A 11 9.97 4.94 7.24
N ALA A 12 8.90 4.18 7.39
CA ALA A 12 7.85 4.37 8.36
C ALA A 12 7.47 3.01 8.96
N TYR A 13 6.87 3.02 10.15
CA TYR A 13 6.40 1.79 10.79
C TYR A 13 4.88 1.69 10.69
N PHE A 14 4.37 0.60 10.12
CA PHE A 14 2.95 0.45 9.80
C PHE A 14 2.02 0.58 11.01
N ASN A 15 2.44 0.14 12.21
CA ASN A 15 1.61 0.26 13.41
C ASN A 15 1.49 1.71 13.92
N TYR A 16 2.33 2.63 13.44
CA TYR A 16 2.13 4.08 13.58
C TYR A 16 1.63 4.64 12.25
N ARG A 17 0.35 4.38 11.94
CA ARG A 17 -0.27 4.79 10.66
C ARG A 17 -0.16 6.31 10.45
N ASP A 18 0.48 6.68 9.34
CA ASP A 18 0.58 8.05 8.84
C ASP A 18 -0.13 8.15 7.49
N LEU A 19 -1.25 8.87 7.43
CA LEU A 19 -1.99 9.09 6.18
C LEU A 19 -1.37 10.17 5.29
N GLN A 20 -0.46 10.99 5.83
CA GLN A 20 0.19 12.07 5.08
C GLN A 20 1.21 11.56 4.06
N ILE A 21 1.72 10.32 4.22
CA ILE A 21 2.66 9.73 3.26
C ILE A 21 2.00 9.12 2.02
N GLY A 22 0.66 9.16 1.94
CA GLY A 22 -0.13 8.76 0.77
C GLY A 22 -1.32 7.87 1.13
N THR A 23 -2.38 7.90 0.33
CA THR A 23 -3.57 7.07 0.52
C THR A 23 -4.04 6.45 -0.79
N ASN A 24 -4.84 5.40 -0.66
CA ASN A 24 -5.64 4.81 -1.71
C ASN A 24 -6.71 5.78 -2.20
N ASN A 25 -7.27 5.49 -3.38
CA ASN A 25 -8.39 6.23 -3.95
C ASN A 25 -9.63 6.09 -3.06
N LYS A 26 -10.31 7.20 -2.78
CA LYS A 26 -11.58 7.20 -2.03
C LYS A 26 -12.70 6.46 -2.75
N LYS A 27 -12.64 6.43 -4.09
CA LYS A 27 -13.57 5.71 -4.96
C LYS A 27 -12.77 5.01 -6.06
N GLY A 28 -13.18 3.80 -6.42
CA GLY A 28 -12.55 3.01 -7.48
C GLY A 28 -11.25 2.31 -7.05
N THR A 29 -10.57 1.71 -8.03
CA THR A 29 -9.38 0.88 -7.79
C THR A 29 -8.14 1.73 -7.55
N THR A 30 -7.30 1.32 -6.60
CA THR A 30 -5.96 1.90 -6.41
C THR A 30 -4.93 1.06 -7.13
N SER A 31 -4.06 1.69 -7.93
CA SER A 31 -3.02 0.99 -8.67
C SER A 31 -1.83 0.63 -7.77
N TYR A 32 -1.07 -0.40 -8.16
CA TYR A 32 0.20 -0.75 -7.51
C TYR A 32 1.16 0.45 -7.46
N ALA A 33 1.26 1.22 -8.55
CA ALA A 33 2.18 2.35 -8.64
C ALA A 33 1.81 3.50 -7.68
N GLN A 34 0.51 3.72 -7.44
CA GLN A 34 0.06 4.69 -6.45
C GLN A 34 0.31 4.18 -5.02
N ALA A 35 -0.04 2.91 -4.76
CA ALA A 35 0.13 2.32 -3.45
C ALA A 35 1.60 2.12 -3.07
N SER A 36 2.51 1.94 -4.02
CA SER A 36 3.94 1.79 -3.75
C SER A 36 4.58 3.05 -3.15
N ILE A 37 3.99 4.23 -3.36
CA ILE A 37 4.47 5.51 -2.80
C ILE A 37 4.49 5.48 -1.27
N TRP A 38 3.43 4.95 -0.65
CA TRP A 38 3.35 4.75 0.81
C TRP A 38 3.79 3.34 1.22
N GLY A 39 3.49 2.33 0.42
CA GLY A 39 3.72 0.92 0.74
C GLY A 39 5.20 0.56 0.87
N THR A 40 6.06 1.11 0.01
CA THR A 40 7.51 0.90 0.11
C THR A 40 8.11 1.58 1.35
N LYS A 41 7.49 2.64 1.89
CA LYS A 41 7.95 3.26 3.14
C LYS A 41 7.72 2.35 4.35
N TYR A 42 6.63 1.57 4.34
CA TYR A 42 6.32 0.65 5.44
C TYR A 42 6.98 -0.72 5.30
N PHE A 43 7.16 -1.20 4.08
CA PHE A 43 7.50 -2.61 3.82
C PHE A 43 8.75 -2.79 2.95
N ASP A 44 9.37 -1.70 2.48
CA ASP A 44 10.52 -1.73 1.55
C ASP A 44 10.28 -2.73 0.40
N ASN A 45 11.24 -3.63 0.18
CA ASN A 45 11.19 -4.66 -0.85
C ASN A 45 10.11 -5.73 -0.63
N ASN A 46 9.57 -5.85 0.61
CA ASN A 46 8.52 -6.81 0.91
C ASN A 46 7.17 -6.40 0.32
N PHE A 47 6.97 -5.13 -0.04
CA PHE A 47 5.70 -4.64 -0.57
C PHE A 47 5.23 -5.44 -1.80
N LYS A 48 6.15 -5.79 -2.71
CA LYS A 48 5.83 -6.58 -3.90
C LYS A 48 5.28 -7.97 -3.55
N ARG A 49 5.87 -8.64 -2.55
CA ARG A 49 5.41 -9.96 -2.08
C ARG A 49 4.05 -9.85 -1.39
N LEU A 50 3.84 -8.81 -0.59
CA LEU A 50 2.56 -8.56 0.08
C LEU A 50 1.41 -8.32 -0.91
N VAL A 51 1.66 -7.55 -1.97
CA VAL A 51 0.69 -7.35 -3.06
C VAL A 51 0.36 -8.67 -3.76
N HIS A 52 1.36 -9.54 -3.97
CA HIS A 52 1.12 -10.86 -4.55
C HIS A 52 0.24 -11.73 -3.66
N VAL A 53 0.54 -11.80 -2.36
CA VAL A 53 -0.28 -12.51 -1.37
C VAL A 53 -1.71 -11.97 -1.38
N LYS A 54 -1.88 -10.64 -1.29
CA LYS A 54 -3.18 -9.97 -1.33
C LYS A 54 -3.98 -10.35 -2.58
N THR A 55 -3.32 -10.39 -3.74
CA THR A 55 -3.96 -10.74 -5.02
C THR A 55 -4.52 -12.16 -5.03
N VAL A 56 -3.87 -13.09 -4.32
CA VAL A 56 -4.30 -14.49 -4.23
C VAL A 56 -5.41 -14.67 -3.19
N VAL A 57 -5.24 -14.08 -2.00
CA VAL A 57 -6.14 -14.34 -0.86
C VAL A 57 -7.39 -13.47 -0.84
N ASP A 58 -7.35 -12.29 -1.46
CA ASP A 58 -8.47 -11.35 -1.54
C ASP A 58 -8.50 -10.62 -2.91
N PRO A 59 -8.84 -11.34 -3.99
CA PRO A 59 -8.81 -10.81 -5.36
C PRO A 59 -9.89 -9.77 -5.65
N THR A 60 -10.96 -9.69 -4.86
CA THR A 60 -12.02 -8.66 -4.97
C THR A 60 -11.71 -7.43 -4.13
N ASN A 61 -10.62 -7.46 -3.35
CA ASN A 61 -10.21 -6.40 -2.43
C ASN A 61 -11.28 -6.05 -1.38
N PHE A 62 -11.98 -7.06 -0.86
CA PHE A 62 -13.02 -6.88 0.15
C PHE A 62 -12.45 -6.27 1.44
N PHE A 63 -11.29 -6.76 1.89
CA PHE A 63 -10.62 -6.23 3.07
C PHE A 63 -9.73 -5.05 2.69
N THR A 64 -10.30 -3.85 2.64
CA THR A 64 -9.60 -2.63 2.21
C THR A 64 -9.78 -1.48 3.20
N ASN A 65 -8.83 -0.55 3.19
CA ASN A 65 -8.88 0.72 3.91
C ASN A 65 -8.03 1.78 3.16
N GLU A 66 -7.83 2.96 3.76
CA GLU A 66 -7.13 4.11 3.16
C GLU A 66 -5.68 3.83 2.77
N GLN A 67 -5.03 2.82 3.38
CA GLN A 67 -3.68 2.35 3.05
C GLN A 67 -3.64 0.82 3.04
N GLY A 68 -4.73 0.18 2.58
CA GLY A 68 -4.78 -1.26 2.40
C GLY A 68 -3.93 -1.64 1.20
N ILE A 69 -3.16 -2.74 1.30
CA ILE A 69 -2.42 -3.26 0.15
C ILE A 69 -3.43 -3.62 -0.95
N PRO A 70 -3.34 -3.04 -2.17
CA PRO A 70 -4.25 -3.37 -3.25
C PRO A 70 -3.83 -4.68 -3.95
N PRO A 71 -4.77 -5.46 -4.50
CA PRO A 71 -4.44 -6.53 -5.44
C PRO A 71 -3.95 -5.93 -6.77
N LEU A 72 -3.20 -6.72 -7.56
CA LEU A 72 -2.70 -6.27 -8.87
C LEU A 72 -3.84 -6.02 -9.89
N ARG A 73 -4.89 -6.83 -9.81
CA ARG A 73 -6.12 -6.68 -10.61
C ARG A 73 -7.29 -7.09 -9.72
N SER A 74 -8.21 -6.17 -9.46
CA SER A 74 -9.46 -6.50 -8.79
C SER A 74 -10.37 -7.26 -9.74
N LYS A 75 -10.87 -8.42 -9.33
CA LYS A 75 -11.96 -9.09 -10.06
C LYS A 75 -13.27 -8.38 -9.74
N PRO A 76 -14.16 -8.15 -10.72
CA PRO A 76 -15.50 -7.66 -10.43
C PRO A 76 -16.21 -8.67 -9.52
N VAL A 77 -17.00 -8.15 -8.59
CA VAL A 77 -17.95 -8.95 -7.82
C VAL A 77 -19.11 -9.23 -8.76
N GLY A 78 -19.39 -10.52 -9.00
CA GLY A 78 -20.52 -10.97 -9.81
C GLY A 78 -21.85 -10.80 -9.09
#